data_AF-A0A419T4X4-F1
#
_entry.id   AF-A0A419T4X4-F1
#
_cell.length_a   1.000
_cell.length_b   1.000
_cell.length_c   1.000
_cell.angle_alpha   90.00
_cell.angle_beta   90.00
_cell.angle_gamma   90.00
#
_symmetry.space_group_name_H-M   'P 1'
#
loop_
_entity.id
_entity.type
_entity.pdbx_description
1 polymer ?
#
loop_
_entity_poly.entity_id
_entity_poly.type
_entity_poly.pdbx_seq_one_letter_code
_entity_poly.pdbx_strand_id
1 'polypeptide(L)'
;MILFDRIALDIKEFVNFFIDKYKYDKRGILKGFKMKSGLNKQLNEDIWCNLFIKKSAYNYCAKFLLIKLWEDKGKILSKINKRGIEKWEKLVSNLDNYYSKLYEIAEMDLINNREIKDAFKNSDYDIFKIDNELAEFMIKRLMEYDFSTYNLETINQIFTNTYLQDEEFGYNLQYFYKPAYAIEFILDIKMVKEKLV
;
A
#
# COMPACT_ATOMS: atom_id res chain seq x y z
N MET A 1 10.52 -19.28 -9.77
CA MET A 1 9.65 -18.10 -9.60
C MET A 1 10.56 -16.94 -9.25
N ILE A 2 10.62 -15.91 -10.08
CA ILE A 2 11.49 -14.75 -9.86
C ILE A 2 10.94 -13.98 -8.65
N LEU A 3 11.78 -13.34 -7.84
CA LEU A 3 11.38 -12.58 -6.64
C LEU A 3 10.18 -11.65 -6.91
N PHE A 4 10.18 -10.99 -8.07
CA PHE A 4 9.11 -10.13 -8.56
C PHE A 4 7.75 -10.82 -8.62
N ASP A 5 7.70 -12.04 -9.15
CA ASP A 5 6.47 -12.81 -9.30
C ASP A 5 5.89 -13.19 -7.93
N ARG A 6 6.77 -13.46 -6.94
CA ARG A 6 6.35 -13.77 -5.56
C ARG A 6 5.71 -12.56 -4.90
N ILE A 7 6.38 -11.41 -4.95
CA ILE A 7 5.86 -10.17 -4.37
C ILE A 7 4.55 -9.77 -5.07
N ALA A 8 4.48 -9.94 -6.39
CA ALA A 8 3.27 -9.67 -7.15
C ALA A 8 2.09 -10.57 -6.72
N LEU A 9 2.36 -11.85 -6.43
CA LEU A 9 1.35 -12.77 -5.89
C LEU A 9 0.89 -12.34 -4.50
N ASP A 10 1.80 -12.02 -3.59
CA ASP A 10 1.47 -11.57 -2.24
C ASP A 10 0.64 -10.28 -2.24
N ILE A 11 0.96 -9.34 -3.14
CA ILE A 11 0.16 -8.13 -3.36
C ILE A 11 -1.27 -8.49 -3.78
N LYS A 12 -1.43 -9.41 -4.74
CA LYS A 12 -2.76 -9.85 -5.19
C LYS A 12 -3.53 -10.54 -4.07
N GLU A 13 -2.90 -11.40 -3.28
CA GLU A 13 -3.52 -12.04 -2.12
C GLU A 13 -3.97 -10.99 -1.08
N PHE A 14 -3.12 -10.01 -0.78
CA PHE A 14 -3.48 -8.91 0.12
C PHE A 14 -4.66 -8.09 -0.40
N VAL A 15 -4.65 -7.74 -1.70
CA VAL A 15 -5.75 -6.98 -2.32
C VAL A 15 -7.07 -7.74 -2.22
N ASN A 16 -7.07 -9.05 -2.49
CA ASN A 16 -8.26 -9.88 -2.34
C ASN A 16 -8.74 -9.93 -0.88
N PHE A 17 -7.83 -10.15 0.07
CA PHE A 17 -8.16 -10.16 1.49
C PHE A 17 -8.76 -8.82 1.95
N PHE A 18 -8.17 -7.71 1.52
CA PHE A 18 -8.66 -6.36 1.81
C PHE A 18 -10.05 -6.11 1.23
N ILE A 19 -10.30 -6.52 -0.02
CA ILE A 19 -11.60 -6.40 -0.67
C ILE A 19 -12.64 -7.21 0.11
N ASP A 20 -12.36 -8.47 0.43
CA ASP A 20 -13.33 -9.31 1.15
C ASP A 20 -13.69 -8.75 2.52
N LYS A 21 -12.72 -8.13 3.19
CA LYS A 21 -12.90 -7.49 4.49
C LYS A 21 -13.77 -6.24 4.42
N TYR A 22 -13.58 -5.40 3.40
CA TYR A 22 -14.20 -4.08 3.32
C TYR A 22 -15.34 -3.94 2.31
N LYS A 23 -15.70 -5.00 1.57
CA LYS A 23 -16.74 -4.96 0.52
C LYS A 23 -18.10 -4.40 0.96
N TYR A 24 -18.45 -4.46 2.25
CA TYR A 24 -19.70 -3.89 2.78
C TYR A 24 -19.49 -2.71 3.72
N ASP A 25 -18.25 -2.35 4.04
CA ASP A 25 -17.95 -1.23 4.95
C ASP A 25 -18.05 0.11 4.23
N LYS A 26 -18.34 1.17 4.99
CA LYS A 26 -18.37 2.58 4.58
C LYS A 26 -19.25 2.88 3.36
N ARG A 27 -20.17 2.00 2.95
CA ARG A 27 -21.01 2.15 1.73
C ARG A 27 -21.71 3.50 1.63
N GLY A 28 -22.26 4.02 2.73
CA GLY A 28 -22.87 5.36 2.75
C GLY A 28 -21.89 6.49 2.41
N ILE A 29 -20.65 6.40 2.88
CA ILE A 29 -19.60 7.39 2.58
C ILE A 29 -19.13 7.24 1.13
N LEU A 30 -18.93 6.01 0.66
CA LEU A 30 -18.55 5.73 -0.74
C LEU A 30 -19.58 6.25 -1.74
N LYS A 31 -20.88 6.13 -1.42
CA LYS A 31 -21.94 6.74 -2.22
C LYS A 31 -21.78 8.26 -2.35
N GLY A 32 -21.41 8.93 -1.25
CA GLY A 32 -21.07 10.35 -1.25
C GLY A 32 -19.86 10.68 -2.13
N PHE A 33 -18.79 9.88 -2.07
CA PHE A 33 -17.62 10.05 -2.94
C PHE A 33 -17.96 9.83 -4.41
N LYS A 34 -18.74 8.80 -4.73
CA LYS A 34 -19.24 8.54 -6.08
C LYS A 34 -20.02 9.73 -6.63
N MET A 35 -20.95 10.29 -5.85
CA MET A 35 -21.72 11.46 -6.28
C MET A 35 -20.82 12.67 -6.59
N LYS A 36 -19.77 12.88 -5.78
CA LYS A 36 -18.80 13.98 -5.98
C LYS A 36 -17.82 13.72 -7.13
N SER A 37 -17.63 12.46 -7.55
CA SER A 37 -16.64 12.08 -8.57
C SER A 37 -17.02 12.46 -10.00
N GLY A 38 -18.32 12.71 -10.28
CA GLY A 38 -18.81 12.88 -11.65
C GLY A 38 -18.87 11.59 -12.48
N LEU A 39 -18.37 10.45 -11.96
CA LEU A 39 -18.46 9.13 -12.60
C LEU A 39 -19.79 8.41 -12.35
N ASN A 40 -20.74 9.10 -11.70
CA ASN A 40 -22.03 8.55 -11.27
C ASN A 40 -22.92 8.04 -12.42
N LYS A 41 -22.72 8.54 -13.64
CA LYS A 41 -23.45 8.09 -14.85
C LYS A 41 -22.77 6.93 -15.58
N GLN A 42 -21.49 6.68 -15.34
CA GLN A 42 -20.69 5.69 -16.07
C GLN A 42 -20.58 4.36 -15.32
N LEU A 43 -20.58 4.42 -13.99
CA LEU A 43 -20.39 3.27 -13.12
C LEU A 43 -21.62 3.04 -12.24
N ASN A 44 -22.06 1.79 -12.14
CA ASN A 44 -23.02 1.40 -11.11
C ASN A 44 -22.36 1.49 -9.71
N GLU A 45 -23.15 1.44 -8.64
CA GLU A 45 -22.64 1.66 -7.28
C GLU A 45 -21.64 0.58 -6.84
N ASP A 46 -21.90 -0.68 -7.17
CA ASP A 46 -21.06 -1.80 -6.76
C ASP A 46 -19.71 -1.81 -7.45
N ILE A 47 -19.66 -1.58 -8.77
CA ILE A 47 -18.40 -1.48 -9.52
C ILE A 47 -17.59 -0.30 -8.98
N TRP A 48 -18.22 0.86 -8.76
CA TRP A 48 -17.51 2.02 -8.22
C TRP A 48 -16.91 1.72 -6.84
N CYS A 49 -17.67 1.08 -5.95
CA CYS A 49 -17.18 0.72 -4.62
C CYS A 49 -16.04 -0.30 -4.69
N ASN A 50 -16.15 -1.31 -5.55
CA ASN A 50 -15.10 -2.31 -5.73
C ASN A 50 -13.80 -1.68 -6.24
N LEU A 51 -13.87 -0.84 -7.28
CA LEU A 51 -12.70 -0.11 -7.80
C LEU A 51 -12.07 0.78 -6.71
N PHE A 52 -12.89 1.44 -5.89
CA PHE A 52 -12.40 2.27 -4.79
C PHE A 52 -11.68 1.46 -3.72
N ILE A 53 -12.28 0.36 -3.25
CA ILE A 53 -11.67 -0.53 -2.24
C ILE A 53 -10.37 -1.15 -2.78
N LYS A 54 -10.39 -1.56 -4.04
CA LYS A 54 -9.21 -2.12 -4.72
C LYS A 54 -8.07 -1.12 -4.81
N LYS A 55 -8.35 0.12 -5.23
CA LYS A 55 -7.34 1.19 -5.25
C LYS A 55 -6.82 1.54 -3.86
N SER A 56 -7.69 1.51 -2.83
CA SER A 56 -7.26 1.63 -1.43
C SER A 56 -6.28 0.51 -1.03
N ALA A 57 -6.58 -0.74 -1.37
CA ALA A 57 -5.71 -1.87 -1.07
C ALA A 57 -4.33 -1.70 -1.73
N TYR A 58 -4.29 -1.35 -3.02
CA TYR A 58 -3.03 -1.07 -3.71
C TYR A 58 -2.25 0.10 -3.11
N ASN A 59 -2.93 1.16 -2.64
CA ASN A 59 -2.26 2.27 -1.97
C ASN A 59 -1.59 1.81 -0.67
N TYR A 60 -2.22 0.89 0.07
CA TYR A 60 -1.60 0.26 1.24
C TYR A 60 -0.44 -0.65 0.87
N CYS A 61 -0.55 -1.49 -0.17
CA CYS A 61 0.58 -2.27 -0.68
C CYS A 61 1.78 -1.38 -1.02
N ALA A 62 1.53 -0.23 -1.66
CA ALA A 62 2.56 0.75 -1.98
C ALA A 62 3.25 1.27 -0.71
N LYS A 63 2.47 1.71 0.28
CA LYS A 63 2.98 2.16 1.58
C LYS A 63 3.84 1.08 2.27
N PHE A 64 3.38 -0.16 2.31
CA PHE A 64 4.11 -1.28 2.90
C PHE A 64 5.47 -1.53 2.22
N LEU A 65 5.49 -1.58 0.89
CA LEU A 65 6.74 -1.77 0.14
C LEU A 65 7.71 -0.61 0.32
N LEU A 66 7.21 0.62 0.36
CA LEU A 66 8.02 1.81 0.61
C LEU A 66 8.61 1.80 2.02
N ILE A 67 7.82 1.44 3.05
CA ILE A 67 8.34 1.25 4.41
C ILE A 67 9.45 0.21 4.41
N LYS A 68 9.20 -0.96 3.82
CA LYS A 68 10.18 -2.06 3.78
C LYS A 68 11.49 -1.63 3.11
N LEU A 69 11.40 -0.94 1.97
CA LEU A 69 12.56 -0.44 1.24
C LEU A 69 13.37 0.56 2.08
N TRP A 70 12.71 1.47 2.81
CA TRP A 70 13.41 2.44 3.66
C TRP A 70 14.05 1.79 4.89
N GLU A 71 13.39 0.81 5.51
CA GLU A 71 13.96 0.06 6.64
C GLU A 71 15.19 -0.76 6.24
N ASP A 72 15.13 -1.48 5.12
CA ASP A 72 16.23 -2.34 4.66
C ASP A 72 17.43 -1.54 4.18
N LYS A 73 17.20 -0.32 3.66
CA LYS A 73 18.27 0.63 3.34
C LYS A 73 18.81 1.36 4.58
N GLY A 74 18.26 1.11 5.76
CA GLY A 74 18.64 1.79 6.99
C GLY A 74 18.30 3.28 7.02
N LYS A 75 17.37 3.75 6.18
CA LYS A 75 16.91 5.15 6.15
C LYS A 75 15.99 5.50 7.31
N ILE A 76 15.34 4.49 7.89
CA ILE A 76 14.56 4.60 9.14
C ILE A 76 14.87 3.39 10.04
N LEU A 77 14.50 3.46 11.31
CA LEU A 77 14.68 2.32 12.22
C LEU A 77 13.76 1.16 11.81
N SER A 78 14.23 -0.07 11.93
CA SER A 78 13.48 -1.28 11.60
C SER A 78 12.30 -1.55 12.52
N LYS A 79 11.08 -1.73 11.97
CA LYS A 79 9.87 -2.16 12.66
C LYS A 79 9.31 -3.41 12.00
N ILE A 80 9.03 -3.34 10.70
CA ILE A 80 8.27 -4.37 9.99
C ILE A 80 9.15 -5.33 9.18
N ASN A 81 10.41 -4.97 8.91
CA ASN A 81 11.36 -5.87 8.30
C ASN A 81 11.80 -6.98 9.29
N LYS A 82 12.46 -8.00 8.76
CA LYS A 82 12.90 -9.17 9.54
C LYS A 82 13.63 -8.79 10.82
N ARG A 83 14.60 -7.87 10.74
CA ARG A 83 15.38 -7.38 11.90
C ARG A 83 14.51 -6.65 12.92
N GLY A 84 13.51 -5.90 12.46
CA GLY A 84 12.55 -5.20 13.32
C GLY A 84 11.70 -6.18 14.12
N ILE A 85 11.11 -7.16 13.42
CA ILE A 85 10.25 -8.17 14.05
C ILE A 85 11.03 -9.03 15.05
N GLU A 86 12.22 -9.53 14.69
CA GLU A 86 13.08 -10.29 15.61
C GLU A 86 13.46 -9.51 16.89
N LYS A 87 13.53 -8.17 16.82
CA LYS A 87 13.75 -7.33 18.00
C LYS A 87 12.49 -7.22 18.83
N TRP A 88 11.33 -7.01 18.20
CA TRP A 88 10.06 -6.87 18.89
C TRP A 88 9.64 -8.15 19.60
N GLU A 89 9.88 -9.32 19.01
CA GLU A 89 9.63 -10.63 19.62
C GLU A 89 10.41 -10.83 20.93
N LYS A 90 11.61 -10.24 21.03
CA LYS A 90 12.41 -10.28 22.26
C LYS A 90 11.92 -9.32 23.34
N LEU A 91 11.16 -8.29 22.96
CA LEU A 91 10.70 -7.24 23.87
C LEU A 91 9.26 -7.47 24.35
N VAL A 92 8.43 -8.13 23.55
CA VAL A 92 6.99 -8.26 23.79
C VAL A 92 6.56 -9.70 23.60
N SER A 93 5.88 -10.28 24.59
CA SER A 93 5.43 -11.68 24.58
C SER A 93 4.25 -11.96 23.63
N ASN A 94 3.50 -10.93 23.24
CA ASN A 94 2.26 -11.05 22.46
C ASN A 94 2.32 -10.19 21.18
N LEU A 95 3.42 -10.28 20.43
CA LEU A 95 3.65 -9.45 19.24
C LEU A 95 2.53 -9.56 18.20
N ASP A 96 1.92 -10.75 18.09
CA ASP A 96 0.83 -11.02 17.17
C ASP A 96 -0.31 -10.01 17.29
N ASN A 97 -0.54 -9.38 18.44
CA ASN A 97 -1.60 -8.39 18.65
C ASN A 97 -1.18 -6.93 18.33
N TYR A 98 0.02 -6.71 17.82
CA TYR A 98 0.60 -5.37 17.66
C TYR A 98 1.11 -5.05 16.25
N TYR A 99 0.87 -5.91 15.25
CA TYR A 99 1.29 -5.66 13.87
C TYR A 99 0.74 -4.35 13.29
N SER A 100 -0.53 -4.03 13.58
CA SER A 100 -1.12 -2.74 13.18
C SER A 100 -0.36 -1.54 13.77
N LYS A 101 0.02 -1.61 15.05
CA LYS A 101 0.80 -0.56 15.71
C LYS A 101 2.21 -0.44 15.14
N LEU A 102 2.85 -1.56 14.81
CA LEU A 102 4.16 -1.54 14.16
C LEU A 102 4.10 -0.83 12.81
N TYR A 103 3.05 -1.11 12.03
CA TYR A 103 2.79 -0.42 10.78
C TYR A 103 2.58 1.08 11.00
N GLU A 104 1.73 1.48 11.95
CA GLU A 104 1.48 2.89 12.29
C GLU A 104 2.77 3.63 12.69
N ILE A 105 3.60 3.02 13.54
CA ILE A 105 4.88 3.62 13.96
C ILE A 105 5.81 3.80 12.75
N ALA A 106 5.88 2.80 11.86
CA ALA A 106 6.70 2.89 10.65
C ALA A 106 6.17 3.94 9.66
N GLU A 107 4.85 4.09 9.55
CA GLU A 107 4.21 5.14 8.75
C GLU A 107 4.56 6.54 9.29
N MET A 108 4.48 6.74 10.62
CA MET A 108 4.81 8.01 11.27
C MET A 108 6.25 8.46 11.02
N ASP A 109 7.21 7.53 10.99
CA ASP A 109 8.60 7.83 10.65
C ASP A 109 8.73 8.42 9.24
N LEU A 110 7.93 7.93 8.29
CA LEU A 110 8.00 8.35 6.89
C LEU A 110 7.20 9.61 6.60
N ILE A 111 6.13 9.88 7.33
CA ILE A 111 5.41 11.17 7.28
C ILE A 111 6.36 12.33 7.62
N ASN A 112 7.33 12.10 8.49
CA ASN A 112 8.34 13.10 8.88
C ASN A 112 9.59 13.09 8.00
N ASN A 113 9.70 12.16 7.04
CA ASN A 113 10.86 12.02 6.17
C ASN A 113 10.74 12.92 4.93
N ARG A 114 11.69 13.84 4.74
CA ARG A 114 11.64 14.83 3.64
C ARG A 114 11.60 14.23 2.24
N GLU A 115 12.21 13.06 2.03
CA GLU A 115 12.33 12.43 0.71
C GLU A 115 11.02 11.77 0.26
N ILE A 116 10.18 11.32 1.20
CA ILE A 116 9.06 10.42 0.91
C ILE A 116 7.74 10.79 1.59
N LYS A 117 7.71 11.82 2.46
CA LYS A 117 6.49 12.27 3.15
C LYS A 117 5.28 12.44 2.24
N ASP A 118 5.49 12.82 0.98
CA ASP A 118 4.40 13.03 0.02
C ASP A 118 3.65 11.73 -0.31
N ALA A 119 4.33 10.57 -0.28
CA ALA A 119 3.73 9.25 -0.48
C ALA A 119 2.80 8.84 0.68
N PHE A 120 3.00 9.42 1.87
CA PHE A 120 2.29 9.06 3.11
C PHE A 120 1.25 10.11 3.54
N LYS A 121 0.91 11.05 2.65
CA LYS A 121 -0.20 11.97 2.89
C LYS A 121 -1.52 11.21 3.00
N ASN A 122 -2.40 11.68 3.87
CA ASN A 122 -3.76 11.18 3.97
C ASN A 122 -4.56 11.51 2.71
N SER A 123 -5.36 10.56 2.26
CA SER A 123 -6.24 10.62 1.11
C SER A 123 -7.61 10.01 1.45
N ASP A 124 -8.58 10.16 0.54
CA ASP A 124 -9.89 9.53 0.71
C ASP A 124 -9.80 8.00 0.82
N TYR A 125 -8.74 7.40 0.24
CA TYR A 125 -8.50 5.96 0.27
C TYR A 125 -8.12 5.43 1.64
N ASP A 126 -7.65 6.28 2.57
CA ASP A 126 -7.26 5.93 3.95
C ASP A 126 -8.46 5.87 4.92
N ILE A 127 -9.69 5.89 4.38
CA ILE A 127 -10.93 5.68 5.12
C ILE A 127 -11.03 4.26 5.71
N PHE A 128 -10.44 3.28 5.02
CA PHE A 128 -10.26 1.92 5.51
C PHE A 128 -8.94 1.88 6.28
N LYS A 129 -8.94 1.33 7.49
CA LYS A 129 -7.73 1.26 8.30
C LYS A 129 -7.04 -0.08 8.15
N ILE A 130 -5.71 -0.10 8.27
CA ILE A 130 -4.96 -1.33 8.41
C ILE A 130 -5.12 -1.81 9.84
N ASP A 131 -5.91 -2.86 10.01
CA ASP A 131 -6.03 -3.53 11.29
C ASP A 131 -4.95 -4.60 11.45
N ASN A 132 -5.01 -5.30 12.58
CA ASN A 132 -3.95 -6.20 12.97
C ASN A 132 -3.79 -7.39 12.01
N GLU A 133 -4.88 -7.98 11.53
CA GLU A 133 -4.84 -9.12 10.60
C GLU A 133 -4.25 -8.73 9.24
N LEU A 134 -4.66 -7.57 8.70
CA LEU A 134 -4.12 -7.07 7.43
C LEU A 134 -2.63 -6.73 7.56
N ALA A 135 -2.25 -6.07 8.66
CA ALA A 135 -0.86 -5.75 8.94
C ALA A 135 -0.02 -7.02 9.07
N GLU A 136 -0.46 -7.97 9.88
CA GLU A 136 0.21 -9.24 10.10
C GLU A 136 0.43 -9.98 8.79
N PHE A 137 -0.63 -10.11 7.98
CA PHE A 137 -0.56 -10.77 6.67
C PHE A 137 0.57 -10.18 5.83
N MET A 138 0.56 -8.87 5.62
CA MET A 138 1.52 -8.22 4.73
C MET A 138 2.94 -8.22 5.33
N ILE A 139 3.07 -7.97 6.63
CA ILE A 139 4.37 -7.92 7.31
C ILE A 139 5.05 -9.28 7.27
N LYS A 140 4.34 -10.38 7.56
CA LYS A 140 4.91 -11.73 7.53
C LYS A 140 5.44 -12.09 6.14
N ARG A 141 4.71 -11.73 5.07
CA ARG A 141 5.19 -11.89 3.69
C ARG A 141 6.43 -11.06 3.41
N LEU A 142 6.41 -9.78 3.78
CA LEU A 142 7.53 -8.87 3.52
C LEU A 142 8.82 -9.25 4.26
N MET A 143 8.73 -9.91 5.42
CA MET A 143 9.90 -10.41 6.14
C MET A 143 10.72 -11.44 5.33
N GLU A 144 10.11 -12.12 4.36
CA GLU A 144 10.78 -13.10 3.50
C GLU A 144 11.69 -12.44 2.45
N TYR A 145 11.55 -11.13 2.24
CA TYR A 145 12.26 -10.39 1.20
C TYR A 145 13.32 -9.44 1.78
N ASP A 146 14.48 -9.37 1.13
CA ASP A 146 15.52 -8.39 1.44
C ASP A 146 15.58 -7.33 0.33
N PHE A 147 15.23 -6.09 0.65
CA PHE A 147 15.23 -4.95 -0.25
C PHE A 147 16.54 -4.13 -0.18
N SER A 148 17.55 -4.58 0.57
CA SER A 148 18.81 -3.86 0.78
C SER A 148 19.54 -3.51 -0.53
N THR A 149 19.48 -4.40 -1.52
CA THR A 149 20.12 -4.24 -2.84
C THR A 149 19.21 -3.65 -3.91
N TYR A 150 17.93 -3.44 -3.60
CA TYR A 150 16.93 -2.95 -4.54
C TYR A 150 16.71 -1.44 -4.41
N ASN A 151 16.00 -0.83 -5.35
CA ASN A 151 15.73 0.62 -5.34
C ASN A 151 14.27 0.90 -5.71
N LEU A 152 13.90 2.17 -5.81
CA LEU A 152 12.54 2.56 -6.16
C LEU A 152 12.10 2.04 -7.55
N GLU A 153 13.03 1.91 -8.51
CA GLU A 153 12.74 1.33 -9.82
C GLU A 153 12.26 -0.11 -9.70
N THR A 154 12.81 -0.88 -8.76
CA THR A 154 12.35 -2.24 -8.46
C THR A 154 10.89 -2.24 -8.01
N ILE A 155 10.52 -1.32 -7.12
CA ILE A 155 9.13 -1.19 -6.63
C ILE A 155 8.19 -0.74 -7.76
N ASN A 156 8.66 0.16 -8.63
CA ASN A 156 7.93 0.58 -9.83
C ASN A 156 7.60 -0.59 -10.75
N GLN A 157 8.57 -1.46 -11.02
CA GLN A 157 8.38 -2.62 -11.88
C GLN A 157 7.35 -3.58 -11.28
N ILE A 158 7.39 -3.81 -9.97
CA ILE A 158 6.38 -4.61 -9.25
C ILE A 158 4.98 -4.01 -9.45
N PHE A 159 4.83 -2.70 -9.24
CA PHE A 159 3.53 -2.02 -9.36
C PHE A 159 3.05 -1.93 -10.81
N THR A 160 3.94 -1.75 -11.77
CA THR A 160 3.60 -1.75 -13.20
C THR A 160 3.06 -3.11 -13.63
N ASN A 161 3.64 -4.21 -13.15
CA ASN A 161 3.20 -5.56 -13.50
C ASN A 161 2.02 -6.09 -12.67
N THR A 162 1.62 -5.35 -11.63
CA THR A 162 0.46 -5.71 -10.80
C THR A 162 -0.66 -4.71 -11.02
N TYR A 163 -0.56 -3.53 -10.43
CA TYR A 163 -1.59 -2.50 -10.43
C TYR A 163 -1.95 -1.96 -11.81
N LEU A 164 -0.97 -1.65 -12.69
CA LEU A 164 -1.28 -1.10 -14.01
C LEU A 164 -1.84 -2.14 -14.98
N GLN A 165 -1.53 -3.42 -14.77
CA GLN A 165 -2.09 -4.53 -15.54
C GLN A 165 -3.41 -5.04 -14.95
N ASP A 166 -3.81 -4.53 -13.78
CA ASP A 166 -5.06 -4.93 -13.14
C ASP A 166 -6.23 -4.14 -13.73
N GLU A 167 -6.68 -4.61 -14.89
CA GLU A 167 -7.90 -4.15 -15.52
C GLU A 167 -9.09 -4.98 -15.05
N GLU A 168 -9.85 -4.44 -14.10
CA GLU A 168 -11.13 -5.01 -13.69
C GLU A 168 -12.27 -4.13 -14.22
N PHE A 169 -13.30 -4.78 -14.77
CA PHE A 169 -14.46 -4.10 -15.38
C PHE A 169 -14.12 -3.16 -16.55
N GLY A 170 -12.91 -3.29 -17.15
CA GLY A 170 -12.44 -2.44 -18.24
C GLY A 170 -12.02 -1.03 -17.83
N TYR A 171 -11.82 -0.79 -16.54
CA TYR A 171 -11.37 0.50 -16.02
C TYR A 171 -9.92 0.44 -15.57
N ASN A 172 -9.13 1.40 -16.02
CA ASN A 172 -7.78 1.59 -15.51
C ASN A 172 -7.84 2.29 -14.13
N LEU A 173 -7.43 1.57 -13.08
CA LEU A 173 -7.42 2.07 -11.70
C LEU A 173 -6.60 3.35 -11.55
N GLN A 174 -5.57 3.57 -12.36
CA GLN A 174 -4.75 4.79 -12.31
C GLN A 174 -5.60 6.05 -12.48
N TYR A 175 -6.53 6.02 -13.43
CA TYR A 175 -7.37 7.17 -13.76
C TYR A 175 -8.71 7.17 -13.01
N PHE A 176 -8.94 6.20 -12.12
CA PHE A 176 -10.16 6.14 -11.31
C PHE A 176 -10.15 7.17 -10.16
N TYR A 177 -11.23 7.95 -10.07
CA TYR A 177 -11.60 8.90 -9.02
C TYR A 177 -10.58 10.01 -8.68
N LYS A 178 -9.59 9.70 -7.85
CA LYS A 178 -8.57 10.63 -7.33
C LYS A 178 -7.21 9.94 -7.28
N PRO A 179 -6.10 10.69 -7.30
CA PRO A 179 -4.76 10.12 -7.11
C PRO A 179 -4.62 9.48 -5.73
N ALA A 180 -3.88 8.38 -5.66
CA ALA A 180 -3.53 7.70 -4.43
C ALA A 180 -2.03 7.91 -4.18
N TYR A 181 -1.68 8.69 -3.16
CA TYR A 181 -0.35 9.30 -3.08
C TYR A 181 0.83 8.32 -3.08
N ALA A 182 0.72 7.15 -2.44
CA ALA A 182 1.80 6.18 -2.43
C ALA A 182 2.00 5.52 -3.80
N ILE A 183 0.89 5.24 -4.49
CA ILE A 183 0.91 4.73 -5.86
C ILE A 183 1.52 5.78 -6.80
N GLU A 184 1.03 7.03 -6.73
CA GLU A 184 1.56 8.11 -7.56
C GLU A 184 3.06 8.29 -7.33
N PHE A 185 3.52 8.28 -6.09
CA PHE A 185 4.95 8.40 -5.78
C PHE A 185 5.78 7.28 -6.43
N ILE A 186 5.28 6.04 -6.43
CA ILE A 186 5.94 4.91 -7.08
C ILE A 186 5.91 5.05 -8.60
N LEU A 187 4.79 5.44 -9.19
CA LEU A 187 4.65 5.54 -10.65
C LEU A 187 5.36 6.76 -11.23
N ASP A 188 5.50 7.82 -10.45
CA ASP A 188 6.08 9.11 -10.83
C ASP A 188 7.60 9.21 -10.57
N ILE A 189 8.30 8.08 -10.55
CA ILE A 189 9.77 8.02 -10.35
C ILE A 189 10.55 8.83 -11.40
N LYS A 190 9.91 9.20 -12.53
CA LYS A 190 10.48 10.17 -13.48
C LYS A 190 10.58 11.59 -12.90
N MET A 191 9.63 12.06 -12.08
CA MET A 191 9.69 13.39 -11.44
C MET A 191 10.63 13.44 -10.22
N VAL A 192 10.91 12.31 -9.54
CA VAL A 192 11.84 12.29 -8.39
C VAL A 192 13.29 12.48 -8.83
N LYS A 193 13.67 12.00 -10.02
CA LYS A 193 15.01 12.22 -10.59
C LYS A 193 15.31 13.69 -10.90
N GLU A 194 14.29 14.50 -11.21
CA GLU A 194 14.44 15.93 -11.52
C GLU A 194 14.50 16.82 -10.27
N LYS A 195 14.03 16.35 -9.11
CA LYS A 195 14.13 17.10 -7.83
C LYS A 195 15.46 16.90 -7.09
N LEU A 196 16.33 16.03 -7.61
CA LEU A 196 17.64 15.70 -7.05
C LEU A 196 18.82 16.17 -7.94
N VAL A 197 18.54 16.95 -8.99
CA VAL A 197 19.52 17.64 -9.84
C VAL A 197 19.44 19.14 -9.63
#